data_AF-A0A960XM46-F1
#
_entry.id   AF-A0A960XM46-F1
#
_cell.length_a   1.000
_cell.length_b   1.000
_cell.length_c   1.000
_cell.angle_alpha   90.00
_cell.angle_beta   90.00
_cell.angle_gamma   90.00
#
_symmetry.space_group_name_H-M   'P 1'
#
loop_
_entity.id
_entity.type
_entity.pdbx_description
1 polymer ?
#
loop_
_entity_poly.entity_id
_entity_poly.type
_entity_poly.pdbx_seq_one_letter_code
_entity_poly.pdbx_strand_id
1 'polypeptide(L)'
;MRILIAPDKFKGTLTAEAATNAIARGWRRKRRGDELECLPISDGGDGFGSLLGRRLEAEARQLDTTDAAGRPVTGTWWWVARDRLAILETANVIGLALLPPGRFHPFELDTFGLGGMLRAAAAARPKRCVVGI
;
A
#
# COMPACT_ATOMS: atom_id res chain seq x y z
N MET A 1 15.63 -12.08 -25.10
CA MET A 1 14.47 -11.15 -25.18
C MET A 1 14.41 -10.34 -23.89
N ARG A 2 13.72 -9.20 -23.89
CA ARG A 2 13.45 -8.44 -22.66
C ARG A 2 11.97 -8.56 -22.30
N ILE A 3 11.69 -8.96 -21.07
CA ILE A 3 10.34 -9.30 -20.59
C ILE A 3 10.01 -8.44 -19.38
N LEU A 4 8.89 -7.71 -19.46
CA LEU A 4 8.33 -6.99 -18.33
C LEU A 4 7.34 -7.89 -17.58
N ILE A 5 7.56 -8.07 -16.28
CA ILE A 5 6.69 -8.81 -15.37
C ILE A 5 6.02 -7.78 -14.47
N ALA A 6 4.77 -7.43 -14.78
CA ALA A 6 4.01 -6.41 -14.07
C ALA A 6 2.64 -6.89 -13.57
N PRO A 7 2.58 -7.91 -12.70
CA PRO A 7 1.33 -8.37 -12.12
C PRO A 7 0.87 -7.47 -10.97
N ASP A 8 -0.43 -7.51 -10.71
CA ASP A 8 -1.04 -7.08 -9.45
C ASP A 8 -1.14 -8.25 -8.45
N LYS A 9 -1.59 -7.97 -7.24
CA LYS A 9 -1.86 -8.95 -6.18
C LYS A 9 -2.93 -9.96 -6.58
N PHE A 10 -2.81 -11.18 -6.05
CA PHE A 10 -3.89 -12.16 -6.08
C PHE A 10 -4.61 -12.03 -4.73
N LYS A 11 -5.77 -11.36 -4.72
CA LYS A 11 -6.48 -10.98 -3.50
C LYS A 11 -6.67 -12.17 -2.56
N GLY A 12 -6.20 -12.04 -1.31
CA GLY A 12 -6.26 -13.10 -0.30
C GLY A 12 -5.27 -14.25 -0.49
N THR A 13 -4.34 -14.18 -1.45
CA THR A 13 -3.38 -15.26 -1.74
C THR A 13 -1.94 -14.78 -1.87
N LEU A 14 -1.64 -13.87 -2.81
CA LEU A 14 -0.27 -13.38 -3.05
C LEU A 14 -0.25 -11.86 -3.13
N THR A 15 0.77 -11.26 -2.53
CA THR A 15 1.12 -9.85 -2.80
C THR A 15 1.59 -9.71 -4.26
N ALA A 16 1.52 -8.49 -4.82
CA ALA A 16 2.03 -8.22 -6.16
C ALA A 16 3.52 -8.62 -6.31
N GLU A 17 4.32 -8.40 -5.25
CA GLU A 17 5.72 -8.85 -5.21
C GLU A 17 5.86 -10.37 -5.23
N ALA A 18 5.05 -11.09 -4.44
CA ALA A 18 5.08 -12.55 -4.40
C ALA A 18 4.68 -13.14 -5.76
N ALA A 19 3.65 -12.58 -6.41
CA ALA A 19 3.25 -12.95 -7.76
C ALA A 19 4.37 -12.68 -8.78
N THR A 20 4.99 -11.50 -8.73
CA THR A 20 6.12 -11.12 -9.59
C THR A 20 7.28 -12.11 -9.46
N ASN A 21 7.67 -12.44 -8.21
CA ASN A 21 8.76 -13.37 -7.93
C ASN A 21 8.43 -14.79 -8.38
N ALA A 22 7.18 -15.24 -8.23
CA ALA A 22 6.74 -16.54 -8.70
C ALA A 22 6.79 -16.66 -10.23
N ILE A 23 6.32 -15.64 -10.96
CA ILE A 23 6.37 -15.57 -12.43
C ILE A 23 7.82 -15.54 -12.91
N ALA A 24 8.66 -14.68 -12.33
CA ALA A 24 10.07 -14.55 -12.71
C ALA A 24 10.83 -15.87 -12.50
N ARG A 25 10.62 -16.53 -11.35
CA ARG A 25 11.18 -17.86 -11.07
C ARG A 25 10.70 -18.89 -12.09
N GLY A 26 9.41 -18.87 -12.43
CA GLY A 26 8.82 -19.73 -13.44
C GLY A 26 9.46 -19.57 -14.82
N TRP A 27 9.56 -18.33 -15.29
CA TRP A 27 10.13 -18.00 -16.59
C TRP A 27 11.58 -18.44 -16.71
N ARG A 28 12.39 -18.14 -15.70
CA ARG A 28 13.82 -18.49 -15.66
C ARG A 28 14.07 -19.99 -15.76
N ARG A 29 13.13 -20.87 -15.40
CA ARG A 29 13.31 -22.33 -15.56
C ARG A 29 13.45 -22.76 -17.03
N LYS A 30 12.84 -22.03 -17.97
CA LYS A 30 12.87 -22.37 -19.40
C LYS A 30 13.70 -21.38 -20.23
N ARG A 31 13.75 -20.11 -19.85
CA ARG A 31 14.47 -19.07 -20.61
C ARG A 31 15.43 -18.29 -19.72
N ARG A 32 16.55 -18.92 -19.34
CA ARG A 32 17.56 -18.31 -18.43
C ARG A 32 18.28 -17.09 -19.00
N GLY A 33 18.38 -16.99 -20.33
CA GLY A 33 19.07 -15.91 -21.02
C GLY A 33 18.20 -14.70 -21.35
N ASP A 34 16.92 -14.70 -20.96
CA ASP A 34 16.08 -13.52 -21.12
C ASP A 34 16.31 -12.52 -19.97
N GLU A 35 16.28 -11.24 -20.31
CA GLU A 35 16.31 -10.15 -19.34
C GLU A 35 14.91 -9.94 -18.78
N LEU A 36 14.78 -10.01 -17.45
CA LEU A 36 13.51 -9.84 -16.75
C LEU A 36 13.50 -8.52 -15.99
N GLU A 37 12.52 -7.68 -16.30
CA GLU A 37 12.21 -6.48 -15.55
C GLU A 37 10.98 -6.74 -14.67
N CYS A 38 11.17 -6.72 -13.36
CA CYS A 38 10.12 -7.02 -12.37
C CYS A 38 9.52 -5.70 -11.85
N LEU A 39 8.29 -5.42 -12.23
CA LEU A 39 7.56 -4.19 -11.88
C LEU A 39 6.15 -4.52 -11.35
N PRO A 40 6.01 -5.06 -10.12
CA PRO A 40 4.71 -5.25 -9.50
C PRO A 40 3.94 -3.93 -9.49
N ILE A 41 2.66 -4.02 -9.84
CA ILE A 41 1.74 -2.88 -9.91
C ILE A 41 0.66 -3.01 -8.85
N SER A 42 -0.13 -1.95 -8.70
CA SER A 42 -1.36 -1.95 -7.90
C SER A 42 -2.34 -0.95 -8.49
N ASP A 43 -3.62 -1.23 -8.33
CA ASP A 43 -4.76 -0.39 -8.71
C ASP A 43 -5.11 0.70 -7.66
N GLY A 44 -4.40 0.74 -6.53
CA GLY A 44 -4.64 1.69 -5.44
C GLY A 44 -5.30 1.11 -4.19
N GLY A 45 -5.72 -0.16 -4.20
CA GLY A 45 -6.27 -0.82 -3.02
C GLY A 45 -5.21 -1.30 -2.01
N ASP A 46 -5.61 -2.14 -1.05
CA ASP A 46 -4.75 -2.60 0.05
C ASP A 46 -3.35 -3.08 -0.40
N GLY A 47 -2.30 -2.62 0.27
CA GLY A 47 -0.90 -2.89 -0.03
C GLY A 47 -0.26 -1.95 -1.04
N PHE A 48 -1.03 -1.10 -1.73
CA PHE A 48 -0.54 -0.09 -2.68
C PHE A 48 0.55 0.82 -2.08
N GLY A 49 0.31 1.34 -0.87
CA GLY A 49 1.20 2.28 -0.21
C GLY A 49 2.54 1.64 0.14
N SER A 50 2.52 0.39 0.61
CA SER A 50 3.75 -0.38 0.87
C SER A 50 4.54 -0.68 -0.40
N LEU A 51 3.84 -1.01 -1.49
CA LEU A 51 4.43 -1.31 -2.80
C LEU A 51 5.14 -0.06 -3.36
N LEU A 52 4.44 1.07 -3.41
CA LEU A 52 5.02 2.32 -3.86
C LEU A 52 6.12 2.81 -2.91
N GLY A 53 5.92 2.69 -1.60
CA GLY A 53 6.88 3.11 -0.59
C GLY A 53 8.23 2.42 -0.78
N ARG A 54 8.23 1.10 -1.01
CA ARG A 54 9.46 0.36 -1.31
C ARG A 54 10.08 0.75 -2.66
N ARG A 55 9.25 0.94 -3.69
CA ARG A 55 9.72 1.28 -5.05
C ARG A 55 10.27 2.70 -5.18
N LEU A 56 9.77 3.61 -4.36
CA LEU A 56 10.17 5.01 -4.35
C LEU A 56 11.14 5.33 -3.20
N GLU A 57 11.60 4.32 -2.46
CA GLU A 57 12.50 4.47 -1.31
C GLU A 57 11.95 5.49 -0.29
N ALA A 58 10.64 5.44 -0.09
CA ALA A 58 9.92 6.35 0.79
C ALA A 58 10.19 6.01 2.26
N GLU A 59 10.31 7.04 3.08
CA GLU A 59 10.34 6.92 4.52
C GLU A 59 8.95 6.52 5.02
N ALA A 60 8.84 5.35 5.65
CA ALA A 60 7.62 4.95 6.33
C ALA A 60 7.48 5.73 7.63
N ARG A 61 6.37 6.46 7.78
CA ARG A 61 6.06 7.27 8.96
C ARG A 61 4.80 6.73 9.62
N GLN A 62 4.89 6.55 10.92
CA GLN A 62 3.81 6.02 11.73
C GLN A 62 3.16 7.10 12.57
N LEU A 63 1.88 6.89 12.88
CA LEU A 63 1.15 7.69 13.86
C LEU A 63 0.16 6.81 14.61
N ASP A 64 -0.07 7.15 15.88
CA ASP A 64 -1.16 6.56 16.63
C ASP A 64 -2.46 7.34 16.36
N THR A 65 -3.53 6.62 16.09
CA THR A 65 -4.87 7.15 15.79
C THR A 65 -5.93 6.10 16.16
N THR A 66 -7.16 6.27 15.69
CA THR A 66 -8.23 5.27 15.84
C THR A 66 -8.61 4.64 14.50
N ASP A 67 -9.05 3.40 14.53
CA ASP A 67 -9.63 2.73 13.38
C ASP A 67 -11.09 3.16 13.14
N ALA A 68 -11.73 2.55 12.14
CA ALA A 68 -13.11 2.87 11.77
C ALA A 68 -14.14 2.58 12.89
N ALA A 69 -13.78 1.77 13.88
CA ALA A 69 -14.61 1.42 15.04
C ALA A 69 -14.16 2.15 16.32
N GLY A 70 -13.33 3.19 16.20
CA GLY A 70 -12.84 3.98 17.34
C GLY A 70 -11.79 3.27 18.19
N ARG A 71 -11.24 2.13 17.75
CA ARG A 71 -10.22 1.37 18.49
C ARG A 71 -8.83 1.91 18.18
N PRO A 72 -7.86 1.86 19.11
CA PRO A 72 -6.49 2.31 18.83
C PRO A 72 -5.85 1.53 17.67
N VAL A 73 -5.18 2.26 16.77
CA VAL A 73 -4.40 1.69 15.67
C VAL A 73 -3.18 2.56 15.39
N THR A 74 -2.08 1.92 14.98
CA THR A 74 -0.92 2.64 14.44
C THR A 74 -1.03 2.67 12.91
N GLY A 75 -1.39 3.83 12.37
CA GLY A 75 -1.44 4.09 10.94
C GLY A 75 -0.05 4.26 10.34
N THR A 76 0.13 3.90 9.07
CA THR A 76 1.37 4.11 8.32
C THR A 76 1.10 4.88 7.04
N TRP A 77 1.93 5.87 6.76
CA TRP A 77 1.99 6.61 5.50
C TRP A 77 3.45 6.73 5.04
N TRP A 78 3.68 7.12 3.80
CA TRP A 78 5.02 7.15 3.21
C TRP A 78 5.38 8.51 2.66
N TRP A 79 6.62 8.93 2.93
CA TRP A 79 7.16 10.21 2.52
C TRP A 79 8.34 10.05 1.57
N VAL A 80 8.23 10.62 0.37
CA VAL A 80 9.33 10.67 -0.61
C VAL A 80 9.88 12.10 -0.64
N ALA A 81 10.98 12.33 0.10
CA ALA A 81 11.53 13.67 0.33
C ALA A 81 11.96 14.37 -0.97
N ARG A 82 12.65 13.65 -1.87
CA ARG A 82 13.14 14.18 -3.16
C ARG A 82 12.02 14.74 -4.03
N ASP A 83 10.83 14.12 -3.98
CA ASP A 83 9.68 14.46 -4.80
C ASP A 83 8.63 15.31 -4.06
N ARG A 84 8.84 15.54 -2.76
CA ARG A 84 7.83 16.08 -1.82
C ARG A 84 6.47 15.38 -2.03
N LEU A 85 6.50 14.06 -2.10
CA LEU A 85 5.32 13.22 -2.34
C LEU A 85 4.93 12.51 -1.04
N ALA A 86 3.67 12.67 -0.66
CA ALA A 86 3.04 11.86 0.38
C ALA A 86 2.21 10.75 -0.27
N ILE A 87 2.37 9.51 0.19
CA ILE A 87 1.57 8.36 -0.22
C ILE A 87 0.81 7.89 1.01
N LEU A 88 -0.51 7.85 0.90
CA LEU A 88 -1.40 7.43 1.98
C LEU A 88 -2.24 6.25 1.51
N GLU A 89 -2.48 5.32 2.41
CA GLU A 89 -3.37 4.19 2.18
C GLU A 89 -4.36 4.15 3.34
N THR A 90 -5.62 4.48 3.07
CA THR A 90 -6.68 4.56 4.09
C THR A 90 -6.89 3.23 4.80
N ALA A 91 -6.66 2.11 4.10
CA ALA A 91 -6.83 0.77 4.62
C ALA A 91 -5.95 0.46 5.83
N ASN A 92 -4.81 1.15 6.01
CA ASN A 92 -3.95 1.02 7.18
C ASN A 92 -4.52 1.68 8.45
N VAL A 93 -5.62 2.41 8.33
CA VAL A 93 -6.30 3.05 9.46
C VAL A 93 -7.75 2.58 9.55
N ILE A 94 -8.50 2.64 8.46
CA ILE A 94 -9.94 2.35 8.43
C ILE A 94 -10.31 1.16 7.52
N GLY A 95 -9.32 0.35 7.14
CA GLY A 95 -9.55 -0.77 6.25
C GLY A 95 -10.39 -1.88 6.87
N LEU A 96 -11.24 -2.50 6.06
CA LEU A 96 -12.08 -3.62 6.49
C LEU A 96 -11.27 -4.79 7.07
N ALA A 97 -10.04 -5.01 6.57
CA ALA A 97 -9.14 -6.04 7.05
C ALA A 97 -8.68 -5.85 8.52
N LEU A 98 -8.82 -4.65 9.09
CA LEU A 98 -8.52 -4.37 10.50
C LEU A 98 -9.68 -4.74 11.43
N LEU A 99 -10.88 -4.92 10.88
CA LEU A 99 -12.10 -5.18 11.65
C LEU A 99 -12.35 -6.69 11.78
N PRO A 100 -12.85 -7.16 12.93
CA PRO A 100 -13.33 -8.53 13.07
C PRO A 100 -14.48 -8.80 12.08
N PRO A 101 -14.44 -9.90 11.32
CA PRO A 101 -15.49 -10.23 10.34
C PRO A 101 -16.88 -10.31 10.97
N GLY A 102 -17.88 -9.70 10.30
CA GLY A 102 -19.29 -9.79 10.69
C GLY A 102 -19.66 -9.09 12.00
N ARG A 103 -18.75 -8.33 12.61
CA ARG A 103 -18.98 -7.70 13.92
C ARG A 103 -19.64 -6.32 13.86
N PHE A 104 -19.38 -5.55 12.80
CA PHE A 104 -19.80 -4.15 12.69
C PHE A 104 -20.68 -3.92 11.48
N HIS A 105 -21.70 -3.08 11.64
CA HIS A 105 -22.49 -2.54 10.53
C HIS A 105 -21.80 -1.29 9.96
N PRO A 106 -21.80 -1.05 8.63
CA PRO A 106 -21.14 0.14 8.06
C PRO A 106 -21.58 1.49 8.62
N PHE A 107 -22.81 1.61 9.15
CA PHE A 107 -23.32 2.83 9.80
C PHE A 107 -22.82 3.03 11.25
N GLU A 108 -22.13 2.04 11.82
CA GLU A 108 -21.47 2.13 13.12
C GLU A 108 -20.00 2.55 12.98
N LEU A 109 -19.51 2.66 11.75
CA LEU A 109 -18.13 2.94 11.42
C LEU A 109 -17.98 4.37 10.91
N ASP A 110 -16.83 4.97 11.19
CA ASP A 110 -16.49 6.30 10.70
C ASP A 110 -15.06 6.37 10.13
N THR A 111 -14.69 7.55 9.65
CA THR A 111 -13.35 7.81 9.09
C THR A 111 -12.56 8.83 9.90
N PHE A 112 -12.95 9.10 11.15
CA PHE A 112 -12.37 10.16 11.97
C PHE A 112 -10.86 10.00 12.12
N GLY A 113 -10.41 8.76 12.34
CA GLY A 113 -8.99 8.43 12.49
C GLY A 113 -8.11 8.76 11.29
N LEU A 114 -8.67 8.84 10.07
CA LEU A 114 -7.92 9.29 8.89
C LEU A 114 -7.45 10.75 9.02
N GLY A 115 -8.18 11.58 9.77
CA GLY A 115 -7.84 12.98 9.98
C GLY A 115 -6.43 13.14 10.59
N GLY A 116 -6.04 12.23 11.48
CA GLY A 116 -4.67 12.21 12.04
C GLY A 116 -3.62 12.00 10.95
N MET A 117 -3.82 11.02 10.07
CA MET A 117 -2.87 10.68 9.00
C MET A 117 -2.78 11.81 7.97
N LEU A 118 -3.92 12.40 7.59
CA LEU A 118 -3.97 13.53 6.67
C LEU A 118 -3.27 14.77 7.24
N ARG A 119 -3.44 15.07 8.53
CA ARG A 119 -2.73 16.18 9.21
C ARG A 119 -1.23 15.94 9.27
N ALA A 120 -0.80 14.71 9.60
CA ALA A 120 0.62 14.34 9.63
C ALA A 120 1.27 14.49 8.24
N ALA A 121 0.60 14.00 7.19
CA ALA A 121 1.05 14.18 5.81
C ALA A 121 1.09 15.66 5.40
N ALA A 122 0.07 16.44 5.73
CA ALA A 122 0.01 17.88 5.43
C ALA A 122 1.12 18.69 6.13
N ALA A 123 1.49 18.33 7.36
CA ALA A 123 2.58 18.96 8.09
C ALA A 123 3.94 18.83 7.39
N ALA A 124 4.14 17.76 6.61
CA ALA A 124 5.33 17.59 5.77
C ALA A 124 5.33 18.48 4.50
N ARG A 125 4.26 19.24 4.26
CA ARG A 125 4.10 20.16 3.12
C ARG A 125 4.39 19.49 1.76
N PRO A 126 3.68 18.40 1.40
CA PRO A 126 3.83 17.75 0.09
C PRO A 126 3.57 18.74 -1.05
N LYS A 127 4.25 18.53 -2.18
CA LYS A 127 3.85 19.07 -3.49
C LYS A 127 2.75 18.21 -4.13
N ARG A 128 2.77 16.91 -3.86
CA ARG A 128 1.81 15.92 -4.39
C ARG A 128 1.40 14.94 -3.31
N CYS A 129 0.16 14.49 -3.39
CA CYS A 129 -0.41 13.50 -2.50
C CYS A 129 -1.08 12.41 -3.35
N VAL A 130 -0.79 11.15 -3.06
CA VAL A 130 -1.46 10.01 -3.68
C VAL A 130 -2.13 9.21 -2.57
N VAL A 131 -3.44 9.04 -2.66
CA VAL A 131 -4.25 8.40 -1.62
C VAL A 131 -4.97 7.21 -2.22
N GLY A 132 -4.67 6.00 -1.74
CA GLY A 132 -5.49 4.82 -1.97
C GLY A 132 -6.64 4.81 -0.96
N ILE A 133 -7.88 4.68 -1.44
CA ILE A 133 -9.12 4.77 -0.64
C ILE A 133 -9.86 3.43 -0.56
#